data_AF-A0A940WFZ6-F1
#
_entry.id   AF-A0A940WFZ6-F1
#
_cell.length_a   1.000
_cell.length_b   1.000
_cell.length_c   1.000
_cell.angle_alpha   90.00
_cell.angle_beta   90.00
_cell.angle_gamma   90.00
#
_symmetry.space_group_name_H-M   'P 1'
#
loop_
_entity.id
_entity.type
_entity.pdbx_description
1 polymer ?
#
loop_
_entity_poly.entity_id
_entity_poly.type
_entity_poly.pdbx_seq_one_letter_code
_entity_poly.pdbx_strand_id
1 'polypeptide(L)'
;MKRWKSILGVLLVFLLGALAGAAAYHRFGHQRVEAVLSGRGGATVDLVVRRLSRSLDLDSAQRDQVRAIVTETRRDIVEIRKPVQGQVEAAFERSRVRVRAILRPEQQEKYDRIQAERRKRRERPE
;
A
#
# COMPACT_ATOMS: atom_id res chain seq x y z
N MET A 1 3.20 17.65 46.00
CA MET A 1 4.10 17.10 44.97
C MET A 1 3.76 15.62 44.69
N LYS A 2 2.85 15.32 43.74
CA LYS A 2 2.48 13.91 43.44
C LYS A 2 2.05 13.64 41.98
N ARG A 3 1.86 14.68 41.15
CA ARG A 3 1.37 14.57 39.76
C ARG A 3 2.41 14.01 38.78
N TRP A 4 3.71 14.18 39.05
CA TRP A 4 4.76 13.66 38.17
C TRP A 4 4.74 12.12 38.13
N LYS A 5 4.58 11.45 39.27
CA LYS A 5 4.48 9.97 39.31
C LYS A 5 3.32 9.44 38.46
N SER A 6 2.21 10.18 38.41
CA SER A 6 1.05 9.83 37.57
C SER A 6 1.32 10.09 36.09
N ILE A 7 1.96 11.22 35.73
CA ILE A 7 2.39 11.53 34.36
C ILE A 7 3.37 10.46 33.85
N LEU A 8 4.30 10.02 34.70
CA LEU A 8 5.28 9.00 34.37
C LEU A 8 4.63 7.64 34.10
N GLY A 9 3.61 7.27 34.89
CA GLY A 9 2.83 6.06 34.67
C GLY A 9 2.08 6.06 33.33
N VAL A 10 1.44 7.19 32.98
CA VAL A 10 0.74 7.34 31.69
C VAL A 10 1.71 7.28 30.51
N LEU A 11 2.87 7.93 30.62
CA LEU A 11 3.93 7.86 29.61
C LEU A 11 4.45 6.44 29.40
N LEU A 12 4.59 5.67 30.48
CA LEU A 12 5.07 4.29 30.40
C LEU A 12 4.06 3.38 29.69
N VAL A 13 2.77 3.49 30.00
CA VAL A 13 1.70 2.75 29.32
C VAL A 13 1.64 3.12 27.84
N PHE A 14 1.79 4.41 27.52
CA PHE A 14 1.82 4.88 26.14
C PHE A 14 3.02 4.33 25.35
N LEU A 15 4.21 4.33 25.95
CA LEU A 15 5.41 3.76 25.34
C LEU A 15 5.28 2.26 25.10
N LEU A 16 4.72 1.51 26.06
CA LEU A 16 4.45 0.08 25.91
C LEU A 16 3.41 -0.19 24.81
N GLY A 17 2.35 0.62 24.74
CA GLY A 17 1.37 0.56 23.67
C GLY A 17 1.97 0.86 22.29
N ALA A 18 2.85 1.88 22.21
CA ALA A 18 3.55 2.24 20.97
C ALA A 18 4.52 1.13 20.53
N LEU A 19 5.26 0.51 21.46
CA LEU A 19 6.15 -0.60 21.18
C LEU A 19 5.39 -1.86 20.74
N ALA A 20 4.28 -2.18 21.41
CA ALA A 20 3.41 -3.29 21.01
C ALA A 20 2.77 -3.04 19.63
N GLY A 21 2.32 -1.82 19.37
CA GLY A 21 1.83 -1.38 18.06
C GLY A 21 2.89 -1.47 16.97
N ALA A 22 4.13 -1.03 17.25
CA ALA A 22 5.25 -1.12 16.33
C ALA A 22 5.66 -2.57 16.05
N ALA A 23 5.67 -3.43 17.07
CA ALA A 23 5.96 -4.86 16.90
C ALA A 23 4.86 -5.58 16.11
N ALA A 24 3.59 -5.26 16.36
CA ALA A 24 2.47 -5.77 15.58
C ALA A 24 2.52 -5.28 14.11
N TYR A 25 2.85 -4.01 13.89
CA TYR A 25 3.07 -3.44 12.56
C TYR A 25 4.27 -4.09 11.86
N HIS A 26 5.37 -4.35 12.56
CA HIS A 26 6.54 -5.00 11.98
C HIS A 26 6.25 -6.47 11.62
N ARG A 27 5.48 -7.19 12.45
CA ARG A 27 5.19 -8.62 12.28
C ARG A 27 4.02 -8.92 11.32
N PHE A 28 3.03 -8.03 11.23
CA PHE A 28 1.83 -8.23 10.40
C PHE A 28 1.60 -7.14 9.35
N GLY A 29 2.24 -5.98 9.49
CA GLY A 29 2.04 -4.81 8.63
C GLY A 29 2.77 -4.91 7.29
N HIS A 30 3.99 -5.46 7.21
CA HIS A 30 4.74 -5.47 5.95
C HIS A 30 3.94 -6.11 4.79
N GLN A 31 3.35 -7.30 4.99
CA GLN A 31 2.65 -8.00 3.91
C GLN A 31 1.28 -7.39 3.52
N ARG A 32 0.60 -6.67 4.42
CA ARG A 32 -0.73 -6.12 4.14
C ARG A 32 -0.69 -4.63 3.77
N VAL A 33 0.29 -3.90 4.29
CA VAL A 33 0.43 -2.47 4.06
C VAL A 33 1.16 -2.21 2.74
N GLU A 34 2.15 -3.01 2.34
CA GLU A 34 2.76 -2.90 1.01
C GLU A 34 1.78 -3.24 -0.12
N ALA A 35 0.93 -4.25 0.07
CA ALA A 35 -0.08 -4.65 -0.91
C ALA A 35 -1.17 -3.56 -1.10
N VAL A 36 -1.47 -2.78 -0.05
CA VAL A 36 -2.48 -1.71 -0.09
C VAL A 36 -1.86 -0.35 -0.46
N LEU A 37 -0.62 -0.07 -0.08
CA LEU A 37 0.05 1.23 -0.31
C LEU A 37 0.81 1.32 -1.63
N SER A 38 1.24 0.21 -2.24
CA SER A 38 2.04 0.23 -3.48
C SER A 38 1.26 0.66 -4.72
N GLY A 39 -0.08 0.76 -4.68
CA GLY A 39 -0.91 1.15 -5.82
C GLY A 39 -0.78 0.23 -7.06
N ARG A 40 0.01 -0.83 -6.96
CA ARG A 40 0.11 -1.98 -7.87
C ARG A 40 -0.74 -3.16 -7.39
N GLY A 41 -1.51 -2.94 -6.31
CA GLY A 41 -2.18 -3.91 -5.46
C GLY A 41 -3.16 -4.86 -6.14
N GLY A 42 -2.63 -5.80 -6.91
CA GLY A 42 -3.19 -7.15 -6.94
C GLY A 42 -2.64 -7.92 -5.76
N ALA A 43 -3.47 -8.71 -5.09
CA ALA A 43 -2.95 -9.73 -4.18
C ALA A 43 -1.99 -10.64 -4.97
N THR A 44 -0.81 -10.94 -4.41
CA THR A 44 0.12 -11.91 -5.00
C THR A 44 -0.61 -13.24 -5.25
N VAL A 45 -0.23 -13.97 -6.30
CA VAL A 45 -0.78 -15.31 -6.60
C VAL A 45 -0.80 -16.16 -5.32
N ASP A 46 0.28 -16.16 -4.55
CA ASP A 46 0.37 -16.90 -3.28
C ASP A 46 -0.62 -16.44 -2.21
N LEU A 47 -0.91 -15.15 -2.11
CA LEU A 47 -1.89 -14.63 -1.14
C LEU A 47 -3.31 -15.06 -1.53
N VAL A 48 -3.64 -15.01 -2.82
CA VAL A 48 -4.95 -15.44 -3.33
C VAL A 48 -5.12 -16.95 -3.14
N VAL A 49 -4.14 -17.74 -3.61
CA VAL A 49 -4.14 -19.20 -3.45
C VAL A 49 -4.25 -19.55 -1.97
N ARG A 50 -3.40 -19.02 -1.09
CA ARG A 50 -3.44 -19.30 0.36
C ARG A 50 -4.78 -18.96 0.99
N ARG A 51 -5.41 -17.84 0.58
CA ARG A 51 -6.73 -17.45 1.09
C ARG A 51 -7.79 -18.44 0.65
N LEU A 52 -7.85 -18.76 -0.65
CA LEU A 52 -8.82 -19.71 -1.20
C LEU A 52 -8.60 -21.12 -0.63
N SER A 53 -7.36 -21.57 -0.50
CA SER A 53 -7.02 -22.86 0.12
C SER A 53 -7.57 -22.98 1.54
N ARG A 54 -7.45 -21.93 2.35
CA ARG A 54 -7.93 -21.93 3.74
C ARG A 54 -9.43 -21.76 3.86
N SER A 55 -10.07 -21.06 2.93
CA SER A 55 -11.50 -20.77 2.99
C SER A 55 -12.36 -21.90 2.40
N LEU A 56 -11.78 -22.72 1.52
CA LEU A 56 -12.46 -23.79 0.80
C LEU A 56 -11.86 -25.17 1.09
N ASP A 57 -10.90 -25.25 2.03
CA ASP A 57 -10.19 -26.47 2.40
C ASP A 57 -9.65 -27.26 1.19
N LEU A 58 -9.00 -26.54 0.28
CA LEU A 58 -8.55 -27.11 -1.00
C LEU A 58 -7.46 -28.18 -0.79
N ASP A 59 -7.62 -29.32 -1.48
CA ASP A 59 -6.59 -30.34 -1.58
C ASP A 59 -5.40 -29.88 -2.46
N SER A 60 -4.34 -30.71 -2.56
CA SER A 60 -3.15 -30.35 -3.33
C SER A 60 -3.42 -30.15 -4.82
N ALA A 61 -4.27 -31.00 -5.44
CA ALA A 61 -4.57 -30.90 -6.86
C ALA A 61 -5.39 -29.64 -7.17
N GLN A 62 -6.37 -29.33 -6.34
CA GLN A 62 -7.17 -28.10 -6.45
C GLN A 62 -6.32 -26.85 -6.24
N ARG A 63 -5.38 -26.89 -5.30
CA ARG A 63 -4.45 -25.77 -5.05
C ARG A 63 -3.58 -25.46 -6.26
N ASP A 64 -3.09 -26.48 -6.94
CA ASP A 64 -2.27 -26.31 -8.14
C ASP A 64 -3.08 -25.76 -9.31
N GLN A 65 -4.32 -26.22 -9.48
CA GLN A 65 -5.25 -25.67 -10.48
C GLN A 65 -5.60 -24.21 -10.20
N VAL A 66 -5.94 -23.86 -8.96
CA VAL A 66 -6.24 -22.47 -8.56
C VAL A 66 -5.01 -21.58 -8.78
N ARG A 67 -3.81 -22.07 -8.49
CA ARG A 67 -2.56 -21.34 -8.76
C ARG A 67 -2.38 -21.05 -10.24
N ALA A 68 -2.62 -22.02 -11.11
CA ALA A 68 -2.53 -21.83 -12.56
C ALA A 68 -3.51 -20.75 -13.04
N ILE A 69 -4.79 -20.86 -12.66
CA ILE A 69 -5.85 -19.91 -13.05
C ILE A 69 -5.54 -18.48 -12.59
N VAL A 70 -5.12 -18.32 -11.32
CA VAL A 70 -4.81 -16.99 -10.76
C VAL A 70 -3.56 -16.39 -11.43
N THR A 71 -2.59 -17.23 -11.81
CA THR A 71 -1.38 -16.79 -12.52
C THR A 71 -1.72 -16.28 -13.91
N GLU A 72 -2.53 -17.03 -14.65
CA GLU A 72 -3.03 -16.64 -15.98
C GLU A 72 -3.85 -15.34 -15.89
N THR A 73 -4.80 -15.28 -14.96
CA THR A 73 -5.62 -14.07 -14.74
C THR A 73 -4.76 -12.84 -14.46
N ARG A 74 -3.67 -13.00 -13.69
CA ARG A 74 -2.74 -11.90 -13.41
C ARG A 74 -2.02 -11.44 -14.68
N ARG A 75 -1.62 -12.37 -15.55
CA ARG A 75 -1.01 -12.05 -16.85
C ARG A 75 -1.98 -11.27 -17.72
N ASP A 76 -3.22 -11.71 -17.83
CA ASP A 76 -4.24 -11.05 -18.64
C ASP A 76 -4.48 -9.61 -18.16
N ILE A 77 -4.60 -9.41 -16.84
CA ILE A 77 -4.74 -8.06 -16.26
C ILE A 77 -3.55 -7.16 -16.63
N VAL A 78 -2.32 -7.70 -16.62
CA VAL A 78 -1.14 -6.93 -17.01
C VAL A 78 -1.19 -6.57 -18.50
N GLU A 79 -1.57 -7.51 -19.36
CA GLU A 79 -1.70 -7.28 -20.81
C GLU A 79 -2.78 -6.24 -21.12
N ILE A 80 -3.93 -6.29 -20.44
CA ILE A 80 -5.00 -5.28 -20.56
C ILE A 80 -4.53 -3.90 -20.10
N ARG A 81 -3.75 -3.82 -19.01
CA ARG A 81 -3.30 -2.54 -18.43
C ARG A 81 -2.17 -1.87 -19.21
N LYS A 82 -1.28 -2.63 -19.83
CA LYS A 82 -0.13 -2.12 -20.60
C LYS A 82 -0.47 -0.98 -21.57
N PRO A 83 -1.46 -1.11 -22.48
CA PRO A 83 -1.75 -0.07 -23.47
C PRO A 83 -2.40 1.20 -22.87
N VAL A 84 -3.11 1.08 -21.75
CA VAL A 84 -3.82 2.22 -21.13
C VAL A 84 -2.99 2.96 -20.08
N GLN A 85 -1.86 2.40 -19.65
CA GLN A 85 -1.04 2.98 -18.59
C GLN A 85 -0.61 4.42 -18.90
N GLY A 86 -0.12 4.69 -20.11
CA GLY A 86 0.27 6.03 -20.52
C GLY A 86 -0.89 7.03 -20.55
N GLN A 87 -2.10 6.57 -20.92
CA GLN A 87 -3.30 7.42 -20.94
C GLN A 87 -3.72 7.81 -19.51
N VAL A 88 -3.62 6.87 -18.58
CA VAL A 88 -3.89 7.10 -17.16
C VAL A 88 -2.87 8.07 -16.56
N GLU A 89 -1.59 7.90 -16.85
CA GLU A 89 -0.53 8.82 -16.43
C GLU A 89 -0.76 10.23 -16.97
N ALA A 90 -1.08 10.36 -18.26
CA ALA A 90 -1.39 11.64 -18.88
C ALA A 90 -2.64 12.31 -18.24
N ALA A 91 -3.66 11.53 -17.86
CA ALA A 91 -4.84 12.06 -17.16
C ALA A 91 -4.47 12.62 -15.77
N PHE A 92 -3.60 11.93 -15.04
CA PHE A 92 -3.08 12.42 -13.77
C PHE A 92 -2.26 13.70 -13.93
N GLU A 93 -1.40 13.80 -14.95
CA GLU A 93 -0.63 15.03 -15.21
C GLU A 93 -1.53 16.22 -15.55
N ARG A 94 -2.54 16.02 -16.42
CA ARG A 94 -3.53 17.08 -16.70
C ARG A 94 -4.24 17.54 -15.43
N SER A 95 -4.61 16.61 -14.55
CA SER A 95 -5.23 16.93 -13.27
C SER A 95 -4.28 17.74 -12.37
N ARG A 96 -2.99 17.36 -12.31
CA ARG A 96 -1.97 18.08 -11.51
C ARG A 96 -1.80 19.52 -11.95
N VAL A 97 -1.74 19.77 -13.26
CA VAL A 97 -1.62 21.12 -13.81
C VAL A 97 -2.84 21.98 -13.44
N ARG A 98 -4.06 21.42 -13.60
CA ARG A 98 -5.30 22.13 -13.27
C ARG A 98 -5.42 22.43 -11.78
N VAL A 99 -5.03 21.50 -10.91
CA VAL A 99 -4.99 21.73 -9.46
C VAL A 99 -3.96 22.81 -9.13
N ARG A 100 -2.75 22.73 -9.68
CA ARG A 100 -1.71 23.74 -9.44
C ARG A 100 -2.16 25.15 -9.82
N ALA A 101 -2.88 25.30 -10.94
CA ALA A 101 -3.33 26.60 -11.45
C ALA A 101 -4.30 27.35 -10.51
N ILE A 102 -5.02 26.65 -9.65
CA ILE A 102 -5.95 27.27 -8.68
C ILE A 102 -5.32 27.51 -7.30
N LEU A 103 -4.07 27.12 -7.10
CA LEU A 103 -3.36 27.30 -5.84
C LEU A 103 -2.66 28.65 -5.77
N ARG A 104 -2.66 29.25 -4.58
CA ARG A 104 -1.88 30.45 -4.29
C ARG A 104 -0.37 30.14 -4.36
N PRO A 105 0.50 31.14 -4.61
CA PRO A 105 1.94 30.92 -4.76
C PRO A 105 2.58 30.13 -3.60
N GLU A 106 2.18 30.42 -2.36
CA GLU A 106 2.70 29.72 -1.17
C GLU A 106 2.21 28.25 -1.05
N GLN A 107 1.06 27.93 -1.66
CA GLN A 107 0.51 26.57 -1.70
C GLN A 107 1.13 25.73 -2.82
N GLN A 108 1.52 26.38 -3.91
CA GLN A 108 2.14 25.75 -5.07
C GLN A 108 3.44 25.01 -4.71
N GLU A 109 4.31 25.63 -3.91
CA GLU A 109 5.56 25.00 -3.47
C GLU A 109 5.31 23.74 -2.61
N LYS A 110 4.33 23.81 -1.71
CA LYS A 110 3.92 22.65 -0.90
C LYS A 110 3.34 21.54 -1.78
N TYR A 111 2.53 21.89 -2.78
CA TYR A 111 1.96 20.95 -3.72
C TYR A 111 3.05 20.23 -4.53
N ASP A 112 4.03 20.95 -5.06
CA ASP A 112 5.13 20.36 -5.84
C ASP A 112 5.96 19.39 -4.99
N ARG A 113 6.22 19.71 -3.72
CA ARG A 113 6.89 18.79 -2.80
C ARG A 113 6.11 17.49 -2.61
N ILE A 114 4.81 17.58 -2.36
CA ILE A 114 3.93 16.40 -2.22
C ILE A 114 3.97 15.54 -3.49
N GLN A 115 3.94 16.17 -4.66
CA GLN A 115 3.98 15.46 -5.94
C GLN A 115 5.35 14.81 -6.20
N ALA A 116 6.45 15.50 -5.86
CA ALA A 116 7.81 14.96 -5.98
C ALA A 116 8.04 13.76 -5.04
N GLU A 117 7.56 13.81 -3.80
CA GLU A 117 7.64 12.67 -2.88
C GLU A 117 6.86 11.45 -3.39
N ARG A 118 5.66 11.68 -3.94
CA ARG A 118 4.85 10.63 -4.56
C ARG A 118 5.56 10.00 -5.77
N ARG A 119 6.25 10.80 -6.58
CA ARG A 119 7.05 10.31 -7.72
C ARG A 119 8.24 9.48 -7.25
N LYS A 120 9.02 9.97 -6.28
CA LYS A 120 10.16 9.24 -5.69
C LYS A 120 9.74 7.89 -5.11
N ARG A 121 8.57 7.80 -4.47
CA ARG A 121 8.01 6.53 -3.97
C ARG A 121 7.62 5.56 -5.08
N ARG A 122 7.26 6.04 -6.27
CA ARG A 122 6.93 5.20 -7.43
C ARG A 122 8.16 4.72 -8.21
N GLU A 123 9.20 5.55 -8.25
CA GLU A 123 10.43 5.32 -9.03
C GLU A 123 11.50 4.54 -8.27
N ARG A 124 11.43 4.46 -6.94
CA ARG A 124 12.28 3.51 -6.20
C ARG A 124 11.97 2.09 -6.69
N PRO A 125 12.92 1.42 -7.36
CA PRO A 125 12.89 -0.04 -7.38
C PRO A 125 13.10 -0.48 -5.92
N GLU A 126 12.32 -1.45 -5.46
CA GLU A 126 12.71 -2.19 -4.26
C GLU A 126 13.95 -3.03 -4.56
#